data_AF-M8BZ97-F1
#
_entry.id   AF-M8BZ97-F1
#
_cell.length_a   1.000
_cell.length_b   1.000
_cell.length_c   1.000
_cell.angle_alpha   90.00
_cell.angle_beta   90.00
_cell.angle_gamma   90.00
#
_symmetry.space_group_name_H-M   'P 1'
#
loop_
_entity.id
_entity.type
_entity.pdbx_description
1 polymer ?
#
loop_
_entity_poly.entity_id
_entity_poly.type
_entity_poly.pdbx_seq_one_letter_code
_entity_poly.pdbx_strand_id
1 'polypeptide(L)' 'MGLIECCDAVKSVDVPCVCSYLGSPGVRDNISMEKVFYVSQQCGVSIPGNCGGELAAASLG' A
#
# COMPACT_ATOMS: atom_id res chain seq x y z
N MET A 1 11.66 13.74 -5.26
CA MET A 1 11.95 12.45 -5.90
C MET A 1 11.43 12.50 -7.33
N GLY A 2 12.24 12.11 -8.32
CA GLY A 2 11.72 11.88 -9.69
C GLY A 2 10.95 10.55 -9.76
N LEU A 3 10.22 10.32 -10.87
CA LEU A 3 9.44 9.09 -11.08
C LEU A 3 10.31 7.82 -11.01
N ILE A 4 11.53 7.88 -11.55
CA ILE A 4 12.47 6.74 -11.58
C ILE A 4 12.84 6.30 -10.15
N GLU A 5 13.38 7.22 -9.34
CA GLU A 5 13.76 6.96 -7.95
C GLU A 5 12.57 6.50 -7.09
N CYS A 6 11.37 7.03 -7.35
CA CYS A 6 10.16 6.59 -6.67
C CYS A 6 9.83 5.13 -7.04
N CYS A 7 9.87 4.78 -8.32
CA CYS A 7 9.58 3.42 -8.73
C CYS A 7 10.64 2.41 -8.28
N ASP A 8 11.91 2.79 -8.21
CA ASP A 8 12.95 1.89 -7.68
C ASP A 8 12.74 1.60 -6.19
N ALA A 9 12.33 2.61 -5.42
CA ALA A 9 11.90 2.40 -4.04
C ALA A 9 10.66 1.50 -3.96
N VAL A 10 9.63 1.78 -4.76
CA VAL A 10 8.36 1.00 -4.79
C VAL A 10 8.61 -0.45 -5.20
N LYS A 11 9.49 -0.72 -6.17
CA LYS A 11 9.84 -2.08 -6.60
C LYS A 11 10.60 -2.88 -5.54
N SER A 12 11.24 -2.19 -4.60
CA SER A 12 12.06 -2.81 -3.55
C SER A 12 11.27 -3.08 -2.27
N VAL A 13 9.97 -2.77 -2.23
CA VAL A 13 9.17 -2.93 -1.01
C VAL A 13 8.75 -4.39 -0.77
N ASP A 14 8.71 -4.76 0.51
CA ASP A 14 8.04 -5.98 0.96
C ASP A 14 6.53 -5.72 1.09
N VAL A 15 5.76 -6.25 0.14
CA VAL A 15 4.31 -6.00 0.04
C VAL A 15 3.55 -6.39 1.31
N PRO A 16 3.74 -7.59 1.90
CA PRO A 16 3.21 -7.92 3.23
C PRO A 16 3.47 -6.86 4.30
N CYS A 17 4.71 -6.37 4.42
CA CYS A 17 5.10 -5.36 5.40
C CYS A 17 4.38 -4.03 5.17
N VAL A 18 4.37 -3.55 3.92
CA VAL A 18 3.67 -2.32 3.54
C VAL A 18 2.17 -2.43 3.80
N CYS A 19 1.57 -3.60 3.60
CA CYS A 19 0.15 -3.81 3.90
C CYS A 19 -0.20 -3.69 5.37
N SER A 20 0.66 -4.13 6.29
CA SER A 20 0.46 -3.86 7.71
C SER A 20 0.59 -2.36 8.01
N TYR A 21 1.55 -1.68 7.39
CA TYR A 21 1.78 -0.25 7.60
C TYR A 21 0.63 0.62 7.11
N LEU A 22 0.10 0.35 5.90
CA LEU A 22 -1.04 1.07 5.31
C LEU A 22 -2.31 0.96 6.15
N GLY A 23 -2.41 -0.01 7.06
CA GLY A 23 -3.52 -0.15 7.99
C GLY A 23 -3.44 0.75 9.23
N SER A 24 -2.30 1.41 9.44
CA SER A 24 -2.06 2.23 10.64
C SER A 24 -2.90 3.52 10.60
N PRO A 25 -3.51 3.95 11.73
CA PRO A 25 -4.39 5.13 11.76
C PRO A 25 -3.75 6.37 11.14
N GLY A 26 -2.51 6.70 11.55
CA GLY A 26 -1.80 7.86 11.00
C GLY A 26 -1.49 7.79 9.50
N VAL A 27 -1.52 6.60 8.90
CA VAL A 27 -1.29 6.40 7.47
C VAL A 27 -2.61 6.48 6.70
N ARG A 28 -3.64 5.77 7.16
CA ARG A 28 -4.97 5.77 6.53
C ARG A 28 -5.62 7.15 6.49
N ASP A 29 -5.40 7.96 7.53
CA ASP A 29 -5.99 9.29 7.64
C ASP A 29 -5.29 10.33 6.75
N ASN A 30 -4.06 10.05 6.30
CA ASN A 30 -3.22 11.03 5.59
C ASN A 30 -2.82 10.58 4.17
N ILE A 31 -3.06 9.33 3.80
CA ILE A 31 -2.68 8.77 2.50
C ILE A 31 -3.92 8.27 1.76
N SER A 32 -4.06 8.70 0.50
CA SER A 32 -5.07 8.18 -0.42
C SER A 32 -4.66 6.80 -0.92
N MET A 33 -5.43 5.77 -0.52
CA MET A 33 -5.22 4.40 -0.99
C MET A 33 -5.37 4.27 -2.51
N GLU A 34 -6.26 5.06 -3.13
CA GLU A 34 -6.38 5.14 -4.59
C GLU A 34 -5.06 5.55 -5.25
N LYS A 35 -4.38 6.56 -4.70
CA LYS A 35 -3.07 7.00 -5.20
C LYS A 35 -1.98 5.97 -4.95
N VAL A 36 -2.03 5.23 -3.84
CA VAL A 36 -1.11 4.11 -3.57
C VAL A 36 -1.25 3.05 -4.66
N PHE A 37 -2.48 2.65 -5.00
CA PHE A 37 -2.73 1.68 -6.07
C PHE A 37 -2.32 2.21 -7.44
N TYR A 38 -2.61 3.49 -7.74
CA TYR A 38 -2.20 4.12 -8.99
C TYR A 38 -0.68 4.10 -9.16
N VAL A 39 0.08 4.61 -8.18
CA VAL A 39 1.54 4.71 -8.26
C VAL A 39 2.18 3.32 -8.31
N SER A 40 1.72 2.37 -7.48
CA SER A 40 2.27 1.00 -7.51
C SER A 40 2.06 0.32 -8.86
N GLN A 41 0.88 0.45 -9.47
CA GLN A 41 0.62 -0.05 -10.83
C GLN A 41 1.50 0.63 -11.88
N GLN A 42 1.69 1.95 -11.82
CA GLN A 42 2.59 2.66 -12.74
C GLN A 42 4.03 2.13 -12.65
N CYS A 43 4.46 1.71 -11.46
CA CYS A 43 5.78 1.13 -11.23
C CYS A 43 5.87 -0.38 -11.49
N GLY A 44 4.76 -1.04 -11.86
CA GLY A 44 4.70 -2.49 -12.13
C GLY A 44 4.63 -3.37 -10.87
N VAL A 45 4.25 -2.81 -9.72
CA VAL A 45 4.07 -3.53 -8.45
C VAL A 45 2.59 -3.72 -8.16
N SER A 46 2.20 -4.94 -7.82
CA SER A 46 0.81 -5.26 -7.50
C SER A 46 0.59 -5.24 -5.98
N ILE A 47 -0.21 -4.29 -5.49
CA ILE A 47 -0.64 -4.22 -4.08
C ILE A 47 -2.06 -4.80 -3.98
N PRO A 48 -2.32 -5.79 -3.10
CA PRO A 48 -3.66 -6.36 -2.93
C PRO A 48 -4.69 -5.31 -2.51
N GLY A 49 -5.94 -5.41 -3.00
CA GLY A 49 -7.00 -4.45 -2.65
C GLY A 49 -7.41 -4.48 -1.17
N ASN A 50 -7.17 -5.59 -0.46
CA ASN A 50 -7.43 -5.74 0.97
C ASN A 50 -6.26 -5.31 1.88
N CYS A 51 -5.20 -4.76 1.29
CA CYS A 51 -4.01 -4.25 1.97
C CYS A 51 -4.39 -3.07 2.88
N GLY A 52 -3.89 -3.05 4.12
CA GLY A 52 -4.34 -2.08 5.14
C GLY A 52 -5.58 -2.49 5.93
N GLY A 53 -6.10 -3.70 5.69
CA GLY A 53 -7.10 -4.33 6.56
C GLY A 53 -8.53 -3.89 6.29
N GLU A 54 -9.06 -4.27 5.13
CA GLU A 54 -10.52 -4.51 4.95
C GLU A 54 -10.84 -6.01 4.83
N LEU A 55 -10.10 -6.82 5.58
CA LEU A 55 -10.46 -8.21 5.91
C LEU A 55 -10.29 -8.54 7.40
N ALA A 56 -10.23 -7.52 8.27
CA ALA A 56 -10.14 -7.71 9.72
C ALA A 56 -11.51 -7.64 10.44
N ALA A 57 -12.62 -7.39 9.72
CA ALA A 57 -13.97 -7.40 10.30
C ALA A 57 -14.70 -8.75 10.18
N ALA A 58 -14.12 -9.75 9.50
CA ALA A 58 -14.82 -11.00 9.19
C ALA A 58 -14.33 -12.24 9.95
N SER A 59 -13.39 -12.13 10.90
CA SER A 59 -12.86 -13.33 11.58
C SER A 59 -12.40 -13.16 13.03
N LEU A 60 -12.94 -12.18 13.77
CA LEU A 60 -12.87 -12.18 15.23
C LEU A 60 -14.30 -12.20 15.76
N GLY A 61 -14.58 -13.21 16.59
CA GLY A 61 -15.92 -13.52 17.09
C GLY A 61 -16.46 -12.56 18.14
#